data_AF-A0A1T4MKH4-F1
#
_entry.id   AF-A0A1T4MKH4-F1
#
_cell.length_a   1.000
_cell.length_b   1.000
_cell.length_c   1.000
_cell.angle_alpha   90.00
_cell.angle_beta   90.00
_cell.angle_gamma   90.00
#
_symmetry.space_group_name_H-M   'P 1'
#
loop_
_entity.id
_entity.type
_entity.pdbx_description
1 polymer ?
#
loop_
_entity_poly.entity_id
_entity_poly.type
_entity_poly.pdbx_seq_one_letter_code
_entity_poly.pdbx_strand_id
1 'polypeptide(L)'
;MEILSPYYDHEPDPDYNPYINFHDRIVGSSQKDGIKILMPAIVMSELIGKHVAIGFDEYLNNLKIKVTFEGAKERKKYFKETYRKTDHYLGRLKGICDSIKDYYRHLDFLSDNLQSFKLSDILKNPPLHMEFNDHLLARIAGFYQCPLITHDGDFSVEDVPIFTANRQLLSLAKAVKV
;
A
#
# COMPACT_ATOMS: atom_id res chain seq x y z
N MET A 1 -9.46 20.81 -9.96
CA MET A 1 -8.22 20.01 -9.94
C MET A 1 -8.66 18.59 -10.23
N GLU A 2 -8.72 18.24 -11.51
CA GLU A 2 -9.17 16.91 -11.95
C GLU A 2 -8.02 15.93 -11.72
N ILE A 3 -8.27 14.91 -10.88
CA ILE A 3 -7.38 13.77 -10.75
C ILE A 3 -7.55 12.97 -12.04
N LEU A 4 -6.61 13.10 -12.96
CA LEU A 4 -6.52 12.23 -14.13
C LEU A 4 -6.16 10.83 -13.64
N SER A 5 -7.20 10.00 -13.47
CA SER A 5 -7.06 8.56 -13.28
C SER A 5 -6.52 7.96 -14.59
N PRO A 6 -5.39 7.23 -14.57
CA PRO A 6 -4.94 6.53 -15.77
C PRO A 6 -5.96 5.42 -16.08
N TYR A 7 -6.58 5.54 -17.26
CA TYR A 7 -7.47 4.55 -17.86
C TYR A 7 -6.88 3.13 -17.73
N TYR A 8 -7.49 2.32 -16.87
CA TYR A 8 -7.53 0.87 -17.00
C TYR A 8 -8.95 0.53 -17.44
N ASP A 9 -9.12 -0.16 -18.56
CA ASP A 9 -10.39 -0.76 -19.02
C ASP A 9 -10.79 -1.95 -18.12
N HIS A 10 -10.85 -1.72 -16.81
CA HIS A 10 -11.55 -2.58 -15.88
C HIS A 10 -12.88 -1.91 -15.55
N GLU A 11 -13.95 -2.69 -15.41
CA GLU A 11 -15.15 -2.17 -14.75
C GLU A 11 -14.72 -1.47 -13.45
N PRO A 12 -15.22 -0.26 -13.16
CA PRO A 12 -14.81 0.48 -11.99
C PRO A 12 -15.03 -0.40 -10.77
N ASP A 13 -13.97 -0.59 -9.98
CA ASP A 13 -14.02 -1.39 -8.77
C ASP A 13 -15.23 -0.95 -7.93
N PRO A 14 -16.21 -1.85 -7.66
CA PRO A 14 -17.43 -1.49 -6.94
C PRO A 14 -17.14 -1.00 -5.51
N ASP A 15 -15.94 -1.24 -5.01
CA ASP A 15 -15.48 -0.80 -3.70
C ASP A 15 -14.62 0.47 -3.75
N TYR A 16 -14.37 1.07 -4.93
CA TYR A 16 -13.61 2.32 -5.06
C TYR A 16 -14.21 3.47 -4.23
N ASN A 17 -15.47 3.83 -4.47
CA ASN A 17 -16.14 4.89 -3.71
C ASN A 17 -16.28 4.56 -2.21
N PRO A 18 -16.70 3.34 -1.82
CA PRO A 18 -16.65 2.90 -0.43
C PRO A 18 -15.28 3.07 0.23
N TYR A 19 -14.20 2.72 -0.46
CA TYR A 19 -12.84 2.80 0.05
C TYR A 19 -12.39 4.26 0.25
N ILE A 20 -12.65 5.15 -0.72
CA ILE A 20 -12.37 6.59 -0.58
C ILE A 20 -13.13 7.18 0.61
N ASN A 21 -14.42 6.90 0.73
CA ASN A 21 -15.22 7.39 1.86
C ASN A 21 -14.72 6.85 3.20
N PHE A 22 -14.32 5.58 3.26
CA PHE A 22 -13.75 4.96 4.45
C PHE A 22 -12.42 5.63 4.85
N HIS A 23 -11.55 5.87 3.87
CA HIS A 23 -10.29 6.57 4.07
C HIS A 23 -10.50 8.01 4.56
N ASP A 24 -11.40 8.78 3.95
CA ASP A 24 -11.70 10.15 4.35
C ASP A 24 -12.23 10.23 5.78
N ARG A 25 -13.01 9.23 6.22
CA ARG A 25 -13.45 9.11 7.62
C ARG A 25 -12.28 8.90 8.57
N ILE A 26 -11.32 8.03 8.23
CA ILE A 26 -10.12 7.82 9.06
C ILE A 26 -9.33 9.13 9.21
N VAL A 27 -9.15 9.86 8.12
CA VAL A 27 -8.45 11.16 8.11
C VAL A 27 -9.19 12.21 8.91
N GLY A 28 -10.51 12.27 8.77
CA GLY A 28 -11.37 13.16 9.55
C GLY A 28 -11.26 12.88 11.05
N SER A 29 -11.32 11.61 11.45
CA SER A 29 -11.10 11.20 12.85
C SER A 29 -9.68 11.50 13.33
N SER A 30 -8.68 11.41 12.47
CA SER A 30 -7.31 11.80 12.81
C SER A 30 -7.21 13.28 13.20
N GLN A 31 -7.93 14.15 12.47
CA GLN A 31 -7.95 15.59 12.74
C GLN A 31 -8.75 15.94 14.00
N LYS A 32 -9.91 15.29 14.19
CA LYS A 32 -10.86 15.62 15.24
C LYS A 32 -10.51 14.99 16.58
N ASP A 33 -10.16 13.70 16.56
CA ASP A 33 -10.03 12.86 17.74
C ASP A 33 -8.56 12.53 18.05
N GLY A 34 -7.62 13.04 17.24
CA GLY A 34 -6.18 12.84 17.42
C GLY A 34 -5.69 11.43 17.06
N ILE A 35 -6.52 10.63 16.41
CA ILE A 35 -6.16 9.27 15.95
C ILE A 35 -5.02 9.36 14.93
N LYS A 36 -4.08 8.42 14.98
CA LYS A 36 -2.95 8.36 14.05
C LYS A 36 -2.96 7.06 13.27
N ILE A 37 -2.63 7.15 11.99
CA ILE A 37 -2.35 5.98 11.16
C ILE A 37 -0.90 5.58 11.45
N LEU A 38 -0.72 4.41 12.06
CA LEU A 38 0.61 3.85 12.29
C LEU A 38 1.16 3.37 10.96
N MET A 39 2.36 3.84 10.60
CA MET A 39 2.99 3.51 9.33
C MET A 39 4.36 2.87 9.55
N PRO A 40 4.42 1.53 9.54
CA PRO A 40 5.68 0.79 9.54
C PRO A 40 6.50 1.10 8.28
N ALA A 41 7.82 0.93 8.37
CA ALA A 41 8.73 1.18 7.26
C ALA A 41 8.48 0.24 6.08
N ILE A 42 8.04 -1.01 6.34
CA ILE A 42 7.66 -1.94 5.28
C ILE A 42 6.51 -1.40 4.41
N VAL A 43 5.45 -0.86 5.02
CA VAL A 43 4.29 -0.27 4.32
C VAL A 43 4.73 0.95 3.52
N MET A 44 5.56 1.81 4.12
CA MET A 44 6.11 2.97 3.42
C MET A 44 6.94 2.58 2.19
N SER A 45 7.75 1.52 2.31
CA SER A 45 8.59 1.04 1.21
C SER A 45 7.75 0.53 0.03
N GLU A 46 6.65 -0.15 0.33
CA GLU A 46 5.72 -0.68 -0.66
C GLU A 46 4.94 0.44 -1.34
N LEU A 47 4.41 1.40 -0.57
CA LEU A 47 3.71 2.57 -1.09
C LEU A 47 4.57 3.33 -2.11
N ILE A 48 5.80 3.68 -1.73
CA ILE A 48 6.74 4.38 -2.64
C ILE A 48 7.05 3.51 -3.85
N GLY A 49 7.34 2.22 -3.64
CA GLY A 49 7.64 1.27 -4.71
C GLY A 49 6.52 1.17 -5.74
N LYS A 50 5.27 1.06 -5.29
CA LYS A 50 4.08 0.97 -6.13
C LYS A 50 3.84 2.25 -6.91
N HIS A 51 3.93 3.42 -6.27
CA HIS A 51 3.75 4.70 -6.97
C HIS A 51 4.84 4.95 -8.02
N VAL A 52 6.08 4.53 -7.76
CA VAL A 52 7.18 4.59 -8.72
C VAL A 52 6.92 3.64 -9.90
N ALA A 53 6.39 2.44 -9.65
CA ALA A 53 6.05 1.48 -10.68
C ALA A 53 4.93 2.01 -11.59
N ILE A 54 3.86 2.58 -11.01
CA ILE A 54 2.78 3.25 -11.76
C ILE A 54 3.35 4.37 -12.63
N GLY A 55 4.22 5.22 -12.06
CA GLY A 55 4.86 6.29 -12.82
C GLY A 55 5.74 5.78 -13.97
N PHE A 56 6.36 4.60 -13.81
CA PHE A 56 7.10 3.98 -14.90
C PHE A 56 6.17 3.53 -16.04
N ASP A 57 5.01 2.95 -15.72
CA ASP A 57 4.02 2.57 -16.72
C ASP A 57 3.44 3.79 -17.45
N GLU A 58 3.11 4.86 -16.71
CA GLU A 58 2.71 6.16 -17.28
C GLU A 58 3.79 6.71 -18.22
N TYR A 59 5.06 6.68 -17.81
CA TYR A 59 6.18 7.12 -18.64
C TYR A 59 6.25 6.34 -19.95
N LEU A 60 6.18 5.00 -19.90
CA LEU A 60 6.22 4.14 -21.09
C LEU A 60 5.05 4.42 -22.03
N ASN A 61 3.85 4.65 -21.49
CA ASN A 61 2.66 4.95 -22.27
C ASN A 61 2.74 6.32 -22.97
N ASN A 62 3.46 7.27 -22.37
CA ASN A 62 3.65 8.62 -22.93
C ASN A 62 4.81 8.73 -23.92
N LEU A 63 5.60 7.67 -24.11
CA LEU A 63 6.64 7.66 -25.13
C LEU A 63 6.03 7.64 -26.53
N LYS A 64 6.54 8.49 -27.41
CA LYS A 64 6.18 8.49 -28.84
C LYS A 64 6.51 7.18 -29.55
N ILE A 65 7.50 6.45 -29.03
CA ILE A 65 7.94 5.15 -29.52
C ILE A 65 7.60 4.13 -28.46
N LYS A 66 6.76 3.14 -28.80
CA LYS A 66 6.44 2.04 -27.90
C LYS A 66 7.69 1.22 -27.64
N VAL A 67 8.02 1.05 -26.36
CA VAL A 67 9.08 0.16 -25.91
C VAL A 67 8.44 -1.18 -25.58
N THR A 68 8.93 -2.25 -26.20
CA THR A 68 8.55 -3.63 -25.89
C THR A 68 9.70 -4.30 -25.17
N PHE A 69 9.40 -5.17 -24.20
CA PHE A 69 10.40 -5.93 -23.47
C PHE A 69 10.20 -7.42 -23.76
N GLU A 70 11.29 -8.14 -24.03
CA GLU A 70 11.28 -9.60 -24.21
C GLU A 70 10.99 -10.34 -22.90
N GLY A 71 11.13 -9.65 -21.76
CA GLY A 71 10.72 -10.19 -20.47
C GLY A 71 11.01 -9.28 -19.28
N ALA A 72 10.69 -9.77 -18.08
CA ALA A 72 10.80 -9.01 -16.83
C ALA A 72 12.24 -8.53 -16.53
N LYS A 73 13.25 -9.31 -16.92
CA LYS A 73 14.67 -8.94 -16.71
C LYS A 73 15.04 -7.69 -17.49
N GLU A 74 14.63 -7.61 -18.75
CA GLU A 74 14.89 -6.44 -19.60
C GLU A 74 14.12 -5.23 -19.12
N ARG A 75 12.83 -5.38 -18.82
CA ARG A 75 12.01 -4.30 -18.23
C ARG A 75 12.64 -3.75 -16.96
N LYS A 76 13.14 -4.62 -16.08
CA LYS A 76 13.83 -4.23 -14.84
C LYS A 76 15.16 -3.50 -15.12
N LYS A 77 15.91 -3.93 -16.14
CA LYS A 77 17.13 -3.26 -16.58
C LYS A 77 16.83 -1.86 -17.09
N TYR A 78 15.84 -1.72 -17.99
CA TYR A 78 15.41 -0.44 -18.54
C TYR A 78 14.94 0.51 -17.43
N PHE A 79 14.12 0.01 -16.50
CA PHE A 79 13.70 0.77 -15.33
C PHE A 79 14.90 1.33 -14.55
N LYS A 80 15.88 0.48 -14.23
CA LYS A 80 17.04 0.88 -13.42
C LYS A 80 18.02 1.80 -14.14
N GLU A 81 18.33 1.49 -15.39
CA GLU A 81 19.44 2.11 -16.11
C GLU A 81 19.00 3.32 -16.95
N THR A 82 17.73 3.36 -17.35
CA THR A 82 17.16 4.41 -18.20
C THR A 82 16.15 5.25 -17.42
N TYR A 83 15.04 4.66 -16.98
CA TYR A 83 13.93 5.42 -16.40
C TYR A 83 14.33 6.20 -15.14
N ARG A 84 15.09 5.59 -14.22
CA ARG A 84 15.56 6.25 -12.98
C ARG A 84 16.39 7.52 -13.19
N LYS A 85 16.91 7.75 -14.39
CA LYS A 85 17.71 8.94 -14.73
C LYS A 85 16.88 10.04 -15.40
N THR A 86 15.59 9.81 -15.63
CA THR A 86 14.71 10.77 -16.30
C THR A 86 14.18 11.81 -15.32
N ASP A 87 13.88 13.01 -15.84
CA ASP A 87 13.19 14.05 -15.07
C ASP A 87 11.78 13.60 -14.65
N HIS A 88 11.15 12.73 -15.44
CA HIS A 88 9.87 12.13 -15.07
C HIS A 88 9.96 11.34 -13.77
N TYR A 89 10.98 10.48 -13.64
CA TYR A 89 11.22 9.73 -12.40
C TYR A 89 11.51 10.64 -11.21
N LEU A 90 12.40 11.63 -11.39
CA LEU A 90 12.77 12.56 -10.32
C LEU A 90 11.57 13.40 -9.86
N GLY A 91 10.79 13.92 -10.81
CA GLY A 91 9.58 14.67 -10.55
C GLY A 91 8.53 13.83 -9.83
N ARG A 92 8.33 12.58 -10.26
CA ARG A 92 7.39 11.65 -9.62
C ARG A 92 7.83 11.32 -8.19
N LEU A 93 9.10 11.00 -7.98
CA LEU A 93 9.62 10.68 -6.64
C LEU A 93 9.46 11.87 -5.69
N LYS A 94 9.80 13.09 -6.15
CA LYS A 94 9.58 14.32 -5.38
C LYS A 94 8.10 14.51 -5.05
N GLY A 95 7.21 14.33 -6.03
CA GLY A 95 5.77 14.44 -5.83
C GLY A 95 5.23 13.46 -4.80
N ILE A 96 5.66 12.20 -4.84
CA ILE A 96 5.31 11.19 -3.83
C ILE A 96 5.76 11.62 -2.44
N CYS A 97 7.01 12.06 -2.31
CA CYS A 97 7.55 12.54 -1.03
C CYS A 97 6.79 13.76 -0.50
N ASP A 98 6.42 14.70 -1.37
CA ASP A 98 5.66 15.89 -0.99
C ASP A 98 4.23 15.50 -0.53
N SER A 99 3.55 14.60 -1.25
CA SER A 99 2.24 14.08 -0.82
C SER A 99 2.29 13.36 0.54
N ILE A 100 3.32 12.54 0.78
CA ILE A 100 3.52 11.87 2.08
C ILE A 100 3.77 12.90 3.19
N LYS A 101 4.56 13.94 2.90
CA LYS A 101 4.80 15.03 3.85
C LYS A 101 3.51 15.77 4.16
N ASP A 102 2.65 16.04 3.19
CA ASP A 102 1.36 16.68 3.47
C ASP A 102 0.46 15.81 4.36
N TYR A 103 0.66 14.50 4.28
CA TYR A 103 0.01 13.51 5.13
C TYR A 103 0.61 13.35 6.53
N TYR A 104 1.81 13.90 6.80
CA TYR A 104 2.58 13.57 8.00
C TYR A 104 1.81 13.77 9.29
N ARG A 105 0.93 14.78 9.34
CA ARG A 105 0.13 15.11 10.52
C ARG A 105 -0.91 14.04 10.87
N HIS A 106 -1.20 13.12 9.94
CA HIS A 106 -2.11 11.98 10.13
C HIS A 106 -1.36 10.67 10.41
N LEU A 107 -0.04 10.68 10.26
CA LEU A 107 0.81 9.51 10.35
C LEU A 107 1.64 9.54 11.63
N ASP A 108 1.85 8.36 12.23
CA ASP A 108 2.94 8.12 13.15
C ASP A 108 3.85 7.07 12.53
N PHE A 109 5.08 7.48 12.20
CA PHE A 109 6.10 6.56 11.72
C PHE A 109 6.55 5.67 12.85
N LEU A 110 6.54 4.38 12.59
CA LEU A 110 6.75 3.39 13.61
C LEU A 110 7.81 2.39 13.17
N SER A 111 8.69 2.01 14.11
CA SER A 111 9.72 1.01 13.86
C SER A 111 9.07 -0.34 13.62
N ASP A 112 9.48 -1.07 12.58
CA ASP A 112 9.00 -2.44 12.32
C ASP A 112 9.31 -3.39 13.49
N ASN A 113 10.17 -2.98 14.42
CA ASN A 113 10.53 -3.67 15.66
C ASN A 113 10.96 -5.14 15.45
N LEU A 114 11.61 -5.41 14.31
CA LEU A 114 12.07 -6.73 13.89
C LEU A 114 12.94 -7.41 14.95
N GLN A 115 13.68 -6.64 15.75
CA GLN A 115 14.50 -7.13 16.85
C GLN A 115 13.70 -7.76 18.01
N SER A 116 12.43 -7.40 18.19
CA SER A 116 11.56 -7.98 19.22
C SER A 116 10.95 -9.30 18.79
N PHE A 117 11.03 -9.64 17.50
CA PHE A 117 10.58 -10.91 16.99
C PHE A 117 11.76 -11.87 16.89
N LYS A 118 11.56 -13.12 17.31
CA LYS A 118 12.52 -14.17 16.97
C LYS A 118 12.37 -14.47 15.48
N LEU A 119 13.47 -14.48 14.75
CA LEU A 119 13.48 -14.84 13.33
C LEU A 119 12.81 -16.20 13.09
N SER A 120 13.05 -17.16 13.99
CA SER A 120 12.37 -18.46 13.97
C SER A 120 10.86 -18.33 13.98
N ASP A 121 10.31 -17.37 14.73
CA ASP A 121 8.87 -17.23 14.91
C ASP A 121 8.22 -16.52 13.72
N ILE A 122 8.94 -15.62 13.05
CA ILE A 122 8.50 -15.00 11.78
C ILE A 122 8.52 -16.03 10.64
N LEU A 123 9.52 -16.91 10.61
CA LEU A 123 9.69 -17.88 9.54
C LEU A 123 8.95 -19.21 9.79
N LYS A 124 8.41 -19.43 10.98
CA LYS A 124 7.72 -20.67 11.33
C LYS A 124 6.28 -20.61 10.88
N ASN A 125 5.96 -21.43 9.88
CA ASN A 125 4.62 -21.59 9.33
C ASN A 125 4.02 -20.29 8.77
N PRO A 126 4.69 -19.61 7.82
CA PRO A 126 4.03 -18.52 7.10
C PRO A 126 2.75 -19.09 6.45
N PRO A 127 1.62 -18.36 6.54
CA PRO A 127 0.37 -18.82 5.94
C PRO A 127 0.57 -19.02 4.45
N LEU A 128 0.23 -20.23 3.95
CA LEU A 128 0.41 -20.57 2.53
C LEU A 128 -0.51 -19.78 1.59
N HIS A 129 -1.53 -19.12 2.14
CA HIS A 129 -2.53 -18.35 1.42
C HIS A 129 -2.28 -16.83 1.49
N MET A 130 -1.16 -16.39 2.06
CA MET A 130 -0.87 -14.98 2.31
C MET A 130 0.56 -14.65 1.91
N GLU A 131 0.79 -13.43 1.40
CA GLU A 131 2.15 -12.98 1.13
C GLU A 131 2.94 -12.74 2.42
N PHE A 132 4.27 -12.82 2.33
CA PHE A 132 5.11 -12.71 3.52
C PHE A 132 5.06 -11.30 4.17
N ASN A 133 4.98 -10.24 3.37
CA ASN A 133 4.80 -8.86 3.83
C ASN A 133 3.49 -8.69 4.59
N ASP A 134 2.40 -9.28 4.11
CA ASP A 134 1.10 -9.25 4.79
C ASP A 134 1.15 -9.96 6.14
N HIS A 135 1.77 -11.14 6.17
CA HIS A 135 1.99 -11.86 7.41
C HIS A 135 2.82 -11.06 8.40
N LEU A 136 3.91 -10.44 7.93
CA LEU A 136 4.76 -9.59 8.76
C LEU A 136 3.99 -8.36 9.27
N LEU A 137 3.15 -7.75 8.44
CA LEU A 137 2.33 -6.61 8.82
C LEU A 137 1.32 -6.99 9.91
N ALA A 138 0.68 -8.17 9.81
CA ALA A 138 -0.19 -8.68 10.86
C ALA A 138 0.55 -8.90 12.19
N ARG A 139 1.80 -9.41 12.14
CA ARG A 139 2.63 -9.59 13.34
C ARG A 139 3.00 -8.26 13.98
N ILE A 140 3.31 -7.24 13.18
CA ILE A 140 3.57 -5.87 13.65
C ILE A 140 2.30 -5.32 14.30
N ALA A 141 1.15 -5.42 13.63
CA ALA A 141 -0.13 -4.94 14.15
C ALA A 141 -0.50 -5.61 15.50
N GLY A 142 -0.32 -6.94 15.60
CA GLY A 142 -0.51 -7.68 16.85
C GLY A 142 0.44 -7.25 17.97
N PHE A 143 1.71 -6.98 17.65
CA PHE A 143 2.68 -6.48 18.62
C PHE A 143 2.28 -5.11 19.19
N TYR A 144 1.80 -4.20 18.33
CA TYR A 144 1.33 -2.87 18.75
C TYR A 144 -0.12 -2.84 19.23
N GLN A 145 -0.82 -3.98 19.23
CA GLN A 145 -2.22 -4.11 19.60
C GLN A 145 -3.13 -3.13 18.85
N CYS A 146 -2.84 -2.89 17.56
CA CYS A 146 -3.61 -1.98 16.73
C CYS A 146 -4.43 -2.74 15.68
N PRO A 147 -5.62 -2.21 15.30
CA PRO A 147 -6.34 -2.71 14.14
C PRO A 147 -5.54 -2.49 12.85
N LEU A 148 -5.63 -3.44 11.93
CA LEU A 148 -5.06 -3.35 10.61
C LEU A 148 -6.08 -2.76 9.63
N ILE A 149 -5.65 -1.79 8.83
CA ILE A 149 -6.49 -1.22 7.78
C ILE A 149 -6.03 -1.81 6.44
N THR A 150 -6.89 -2.55 5.76
CA THR A 150 -6.57 -3.13 4.44
C THR A 150 -7.80 -3.21 3.55
N HIS A 151 -7.59 -3.22 2.24
CA HIS A 151 -8.61 -3.54 1.25
C HIS A 151 -8.29 -4.85 0.50
N ASP A 152 -7.23 -5.55 0.90
CA ASP A 152 -6.80 -6.78 0.25
C ASP A 152 -7.72 -7.94 0.64
N GLY A 153 -8.45 -8.48 -0.35
CA GLY A 153 -9.43 -9.55 -0.17
C GLY A 153 -8.86 -10.86 0.36
N ASP A 154 -7.56 -11.07 0.19
CA ASP A 154 -6.85 -12.30 0.58
C ASP A 154 -6.22 -12.19 1.97
N PHE A 155 -6.37 -11.04 2.65
CA PHE A 155 -5.83 -10.81 3.98
C PHE A 155 -6.65 -11.54 5.06
N SER A 156 -6.32 -12.79 5.36
CA SER A 156 -6.96 -13.58 6.42
C SER A 156 -6.04 -13.84 7.62
N VAL A 157 -6.25 -13.10 8.72
CA VAL A 157 -5.60 -13.35 10.01
C VAL A 157 -6.63 -13.40 11.14
N GLU A 158 -6.48 -14.35 12.07
CA GLU A 158 -7.47 -14.58 13.14
C GLU A 158 -7.29 -13.62 14.34
N ASP A 159 -6.06 -13.17 14.60
CA ASP A 159 -5.69 -12.52 15.87
C ASP A 159 -5.55 -10.99 15.80
N VAL A 160 -5.84 -10.37 14.66
CA VAL A 160 -5.71 -8.92 14.47
C VAL A 160 -7.04 -8.34 13.99
N PRO A 161 -7.64 -7.36 14.69
CA PRO A 161 -8.82 -6.68 14.21
C PRO A 161 -8.56 -6.02 12.85
N ILE A 162 -9.45 -6.23 11.87
CA ILE A 162 -9.33 -5.64 10.53
C ILE A 162 -10.41 -4.59 10.34
N PHE A 163 -10.01 -3.40 9.89
CA PHE A 163 -10.90 -2.38 9.35
C PHE A 163 -10.77 -2.36 7.83
N THR A 164 -11.89 -2.53 7.14
CA THR A 164 -11.90 -2.66 5.68
C THR A 164 -13.21 -2.19 5.08
N ALA A 165 -13.14 -1.70 3.84
CA ALA A 165 -14.28 -1.49 2.96
C ALA A 165 -14.47 -2.66 1.97
N ASN A 166 -13.60 -3.68 2.00
CA ASN A 166 -13.65 -4.82 1.09
C ASN A 166 -14.81 -5.75 1.47
N ARG A 167 -15.75 -5.97 0.55
CA ARG A 167 -16.95 -6.77 0.82
C ARG A 167 -16.63 -8.24 1.08
N GLN A 168 -15.63 -8.81 0.41
CA GLN A 168 -15.19 -10.19 0.63
C GLN A 168 -14.68 -10.36 2.06
N LEU A 169 -13.77 -9.50 2.53
CA LEU A 169 -13.29 -9.54 3.92
C LEU A 169 -14.41 -9.32 4.93
N LEU A 170 -15.31 -8.37 4.69
CA LEU A 170 -16.47 -8.12 5.57
C LEU A 170 -17.39 -9.34 5.67
N SER A 171 -17.46 -10.17 4.63
CA SER A 171 -18.25 -11.40 4.63
C SER A 171 -17.57 -12.58 5.32
N LEU A 172 -16.23 -12.60 5.33
CA LEU A 172 -15.39 -13.62 5.97
C LEU A 172 -15.22 -13.36 7.47
N ALA A 173 -15.06 -12.10 7.84
CA ALA A 173 -15.08 -11.68 9.22
C ALA A 173 -16.48 -11.95 9.77
N LYS A 174 -16.57 -12.69 10.89
CA LYS A 174 -17.71 -12.56 11.81
C LYS A 174 -17.65 -11.16 12.44
N ALA A 175 -17.81 -10.10 11.64
CA ALA A 175 -17.47 -8.75 12.03
C ALA A 175 -18.57 -8.10 12.86
N VAL A 176 -18.14 -7.49 13.98
CA VAL A 176 -18.88 -6.42 14.63
C VAL A 176 -18.98 -5.26 13.64
N LYS A 177 -20.21 -4.87 13.29
CA LYS A 177 -20.50 -3.67 12.50
C LYS A 177 -20.06 -2.43 13.29
N VAL A 178 -19.30 -1.55 12.65
CA VAL A 178 -19.05 -0.17 13.12
C VAL A 178 -20.21 0.72 12.71
#